data_AF-A0A0D9NRT1-F1
#
_entry.id   AF-A0A0D9NRT1-F1
#
_cell.length_a   1.000
_cell.length_b   1.000
_cell.length_c   1.000
_cell.angle_alpha   90.00
_cell.angle_beta   90.00
_cell.angle_gamma   90.00
#
_symmetry.space_group_name_H-M   'P 1'
#
loop_
_entity.id
_entity.type
_entity.pdbx_description
1 polymer ?
#
loop_
_entity_poly.entity_id
_entity_poly.type
_entity_poly.pdbx_seq_one_letter_code
_entity_poly.pdbx_strand_id
1 'polypeptide(L)'
;MGARLARYTGNDTYAERAEKAWDWLWGVQYIDHDTWAVYDGASVNDNCTDIHKTQYSYNAGILIQGVAFMYNHTSDDKWRARLDSLLDACLASFFPEQIAYELSCEFALGGGVCKTDMLSYKGYLVRWLGVVTQVAPHTAAKILGPLRRSGEAAARQCTGGASGRECGFYWTEGKFIDPSVDKTSGAGEAMDVLAAVSSMLIEDVAPPVTNDTGGTSRGDPNAGGRDNGERPVKPVTAGDKAGAAILTILLLVGAVSLFVWMSFFDPMVS
;
A
#
# COMPACT_ATOMS: atom_id res chain seq x y z
N MET A 1 -8.86 3.26 4.96
CA MET A 1 -9.55 4.49 5.44
C MET A 1 -10.93 4.22 6.02
N GLY A 2 -11.85 3.55 5.29
CA GLY A 2 -13.22 3.27 5.77
C GLY A 2 -13.30 2.71 7.19
N ALA A 3 -12.53 1.65 7.50
CA ALA A 3 -12.50 1.06 8.84
C ALA A 3 -12.14 2.05 9.98
N ARG A 4 -11.18 2.95 9.74
CA ARG A 4 -10.78 3.99 10.71
C ARG A 4 -11.88 5.02 10.90
N LEU A 5 -12.56 5.42 9.82
CA LEU A 5 -13.69 6.35 9.89
C LEU A 5 -14.90 5.72 10.58
N ALA A 6 -15.20 4.45 10.31
CA ALA A 6 -16.25 3.71 10.99
C ALA A 6 -16.03 3.73 12.51
N ARG A 7 -14.84 3.32 12.97
CA ARG A 7 -14.49 3.35 14.40
C ARG A 7 -14.51 4.76 14.99
N TYR A 8 -14.00 5.76 14.26
CA TYR A 8 -13.90 7.12 14.79
C TYR A 8 -15.27 7.80 14.91
N THR A 9 -16.17 7.56 13.95
CA THR A 9 -17.44 8.29 13.81
C THR A 9 -18.65 7.49 14.29
N GLY A 10 -18.52 6.18 14.47
CA GLY A 10 -19.65 5.27 14.69
C GLY A 10 -20.55 5.07 13.46
N ASN A 11 -20.15 5.55 12.27
CA ASN A 11 -20.97 5.47 11.06
C ASN A 11 -20.65 4.22 10.24
N ASP A 12 -21.60 3.28 10.21
CA ASP A 12 -21.47 1.99 9.54
C ASP A 12 -21.36 2.06 8.02
N THR A 13 -21.79 3.17 7.39
CA THR A 13 -21.58 3.36 5.94
C THR A 13 -20.09 3.23 5.58
N TYR A 14 -19.19 3.69 6.45
CA TYR A 14 -17.76 3.53 6.22
C TYR A 14 -17.27 2.09 6.40
N ALA A 15 -17.89 1.34 7.33
CA ALA A 15 -17.60 -0.07 7.56
C ALA A 15 -18.04 -0.92 6.36
N GLU A 16 -19.23 -0.65 5.80
CA GLU A 16 -19.74 -1.30 4.59
C GLU A 16 -18.81 -1.08 3.39
N ARG A 17 -18.27 0.14 3.23
CA ARG A 17 -17.29 0.41 2.16
C ARG A 17 -15.97 -0.31 2.38
N ALA A 18 -15.53 -0.46 3.63
CA ALA A 18 -14.34 -1.23 3.96
C ALA A 18 -14.55 -2.73 3.70
N GLU A 19 -15.72 -3.27 4.04
CA GLU A 19 -16.09 -4.66 3.76
C GLU A 19 -16.15 -4.93 2.26
N LYS A 20 -16.79 -4.05 1.48
CA LYS A 20 -16.82 -4.17 0.01
C LYS A 20 -15.42 -4.15 -0.62
N ALA A 21 -14.52 -3.31 -0.11
CA ALA A 21 -13.13 -3.26 -0.59
C ALA A 21 -12.37 -4.55 -0.23
N TRP A 22 -12.58 -5.07 0.99
CA TRP A 22 -12.02 -6.36 1.41
C TRP A 22 -12.51 -7.50 0.51
N ASP A 23 -13.81 -7.62 0.31
CA ASP A 23 -14.41 -8.69 -0.49
C ASP A 23 -13.91 -8.66 -1.93
N TRP A 24 -13.69 -7.47 -2.48
CA TRP A 24 -13.07 -7.32 -3.80
C TRP A 24 -11.62 -7.82 -3.81
N LEU A 25 -10.77 -7.37 -2.89
CA LEU A 25 -9.37 -7.81 -2.79
C LEU A 25 -9.23 -9.33 -2.61
N TRP A 26 -10.09 -9.91 -1.77
CA TRP A 26 -10.17 -11.35 -1.57
C TRP A 26 -10.65 -12.07 -2.83
N GLY A 27 -11.69 -11.53 -3.50
CA GLY A 27 -12.27 -12.11 -4.70
C GLY A 27 -11.33 -12.14 -5.90
N VAL A 28 -10.49 -11.10 -6.07
CA VAL A 28 -9.47 -11.04 -7.14
C VAL A 28 -8.15 -11.72 -6.75
N GLN A 29 -8.08 -12.37 -5.59
CA GLN A 29 -6.91 -13.12 -5.10
C GLN A 29 -5.64 -12.29 -4.93
N TYR A 30 -5.77 -10.99 -4.64
CA TYR A 30 -4.63 -10.19 -4.20
C TYR A 30 -4.19 -10.58 -2.78
N ILE A 31 -5.08 -11.23 -2.03
CA ILE A 31 -4.76 -11.97 -0.83
C ILE A 31 -4.83 -13.44 -1.22
N ASP A 32 -3.72 -14.15 -1.10
CA ASP A 32 -3.64 -15.58 -1.39
C ASP A 32 -4.49 -16.38 -0.39
N HIS A 33 -5.35 -17.28 -0.87
CA HIS A 33 -6.33 -17.96 -0.01
C HIS A 33 -5.72 -19.03 0.89
N ASP A 34 -4.53 -19.53 0.54
CA ASP A 34 -3.85 -20.59 1.31
C ASP A 34 -2.82 -19.98 2.27
N THR A 35 -2.00 -19.07 1.78
CA THR A 35 -0.84 -18.52 2.49
C THR A 35 -1.10 -17.16 3.14
N TRP A 36 -2.20 -16.48 2.77
CA TRP A 36 -2.51 -15.11 3.20
C TRP A 36 -1.46 -14.06 2.80
N ALA A 37 -0.57 -14.40 1.87
CA ALA A 37 0.33 -13.45 1.25
C ALA A 37 -0.45 -12.35 0.53
N VAL A 38 0.02 -11.10 0.64
CA VAL A 38 -0.60 -9.94 -0.01
C VAL A 38 0.25 -9.51 -1.19
N TYR A 39 -0.31 -9.63 -2.39
CA TYR A 39 0.32 -9.31 -3.66
C TYR A 39 0.07 -7.85 -4.08
N ASP A 40 0.86 -7.38 -5.05
CA ASP A 40 0.90 -5.96 -5.43
C ASP A 40 -0.30 -5.50 -6.26
N GLY A 41 -0.77 -6.35 -7.18
CA GLY A 41 -1.94 -6.05 -7.99
C GLY A 41 -1.91 -6.77 -9.34
N ALA A 42 -2.70 -6.27 -10.28
CA ALA A 42 -2.81 -6.81 -11.63
C ALA A 42 -3.29 -5.73 -12.62
N SER A 43 -3.13 -6.00 -13.92
CA SER A 43 -3.58 -5.12 -14.99
C SER A 43 -5.08 -5.31 -15.31
N VAL A 44 -5.78 -4.22 -15.59
CA VAL A 44 -7.17 -4.25 -16.07
C VAL A 44 -7.30 -4.85 -17.48
N ASN A 45 -6.22 -4.84 -18.28
CA ASN A 45 -6.23 -5.39 -19.64
C ASN A 45 -6.47 -6.91 -19.64
N ASP A 46 -6.10 -7.57 -18.55
CA ASP A 46 -6.23 -9.01 -18.35
C ASP A 46 -7.28 -9.31 -17.27
N ASN A 47 -8.27 -8.43 -17.08
CA ASN A 47 -9.31 -8.54 -16.06
C ASN A 47 -8.76 -8.80 -14.65
N CYS A 48 -7.59 -8.24 -14.33
CA CYS A 48 -6.88 -8.45 -13.07
C CYS A 48 -6.47 -9.90 -12.78
N THR A 49 -6.40 -10.77 -13.80
CA THR A 49 -6.10 -12.20 -13.63
C THR A 49 -4.60 -12.52 -13.63
N ASP A 50 -3.77 -11.71 -14.29
CA ASP A 50 -2.31 -11.82 -14.21
C ASP A 50 -1.79 -11.04 -12.99
N ILE A 51 -1.65 -11.74 -11.86
CA ILE A 51 -1.32 -11.15 -10.57
C ILE A 51 0.20 -10.98 -10.45
N HIS A 52 0.63 -9.74 -10.22
CA HIS A 52 2.00 -9.42 -9.81
C HIS A 52 2.23 -9.86 -8.37
N LYS A 53 2.78 -11.06 -8.19
CA LYS A 53 3.00 -11.69 -6.87
C LYS A 53 4.13 -11.09 -6.03
N THR A 54 4.64 -9.92 -6.41
CA THR A 54 5.59 -9.18 -5.56
C THR A 54 4.91 -8.82 -4.26
N GLN A 55 5.59 -9.04 -3.14
CA GLN A 55 5.10 -8.74 -1.81
C GLN A 55 5.87 -7.53 -1.26
N TYR A 56 5.14 -6.47 -0.95
CA TYR A 56 5.66 -5.27 -0.28
C TYR A 56 5.06 -5.18 1.12
N SER A 57 5.85 -4.85 2.14
CA SER A 57 5.35 -4.93 3.52
C SER A 57 4.18 -4.00 3.78
N TYR A 58 4.17 -2.82 3.15
CA TYR A 58 3.10 -1.85 3.36
C TYR A 58 1.72 -2.37 2.88
N ASN A 59 1.66 -3.22 1.84
CA ASN A 59 0.41 -3.82 1.39
C ASN A 59 -0.18 -4.75 2.45
N ALA A 60 0.64 -5.60 3.07
CA ALA A 60 0.21 -6.42 4.20
C ALA A 60 -0.14 -5.54 5.42
N GLY A 61 0.73 -4.60 5.77
CA GLY A 61 0.58 -3.73 6.93
C GLY A 61 -0.69 -2.89 6.90
N ILE A 62 -1.07 -2.32 5.75
CA ILE A 62 -2.28 -1.50 5.63
C ILE A 62 -3.55 -2.33 5.74
N LEU A 63 -3.55 -3.57 5.21
CA LEU A 63 -4.69 -4.49 5.35
C LEU A 63 -4.83 -4.99 6.77
N ILE A 64 -3.74 -5.38 7.43
CA ILE A 64 -3.73 -5.76 8.85
C ILE A 64 -4.30 -4.63 9.70
N GLN A 65 -3.84 -3.39 9.47
CA GLN A 65 -4.39 -2.24 10.18
C GLN A 65 -5.89 -2.08 9.89
N GLY A 66 -6.31 -2.10 8.62
CA GLY A 66 -7.72 -1.97 8.25
C GLY A 66 -8.61 -3.01 8.93
N VAL A 67 -8.20 -4.28 8.91
CA VAL A 67 -8.89 -5.40 9.52
C VAL A 67 -8.95 -5.27 11.05
N ALA A 68 -7.85 -4.86 11.70
CA ALA A 68 -7.84 -4.64 13.14
C ALA A 68 -8.83 -3.55 13.58
N PHE A 69 -8.94 -2.47 12.79
CA PHE A 69 -9.96 -1.44 13.02
C PHE A 69 -11.39 -1.94 12.76
N MET A 70 -11.61 -2.80 11.75
CA MET A 70 -12.92 -3.44 11.53
C MET A 70 -13.30 -4.36 12.69
N TYR A 71 -12.36 -5.18 13.17
CA TYR A 71 -12.57 -6.02 14.34
C TYR A 71 -12.92 -5.18 15.57
N ASN A 72 -12.18 -4.11 15.84
CA ASN A 72 -12.44 -3.24 16.98
C ASN A 72 -13.80 -2.51 16.89
N HIS A 73 -14.23 -2.13 15.68
CA HIS A 73 -15.53 -1.49 15.44
C HIS A 73 -16.70 -2.47 15.57
N THR A 74 -16.57 -3.68 15.03
CA THR A 74 -17.69 -4.62 14.87
C THR A 74 -17.76 -5.72 15.94
N SER A 75 -16.62 -6.03 16.59
CA SER A 75 -16.44 -7.22 17.43
C SER A 75 -16.79 -8.56 16.75
N ASP A 76 -16.80 -8.59 15.41
CA ASP A 76 -17.13 -9.79 14.63
C ASP A 76 -15.90 -10.71 14.48
N ASP A 77 -16.06 -11.98 14.86
CA ASP A 77 -15.02 -13.00 14.80
C ASP A 77 -14.46 -13.22 13.39
N LYS A 78 -15.21 -12.91 12.33
CA LYS A 78 -14.70 -12.99 10.95
C LYS A 78 -13.48 -12.07 10.76
N TRP A 79 -13.51 -10.86 11.34
CA TRP A 79 -12.40 -9.92 11.24
C TRP A 79 -11.24 -10.32 12.14
N ARG A 80 -11.51 -10.95 13.28
CA ARG A 80 -10.47 -11.53 14.12
C ARG A 80 -9.70 -12.63 13.39
N ALA A 81 -10.41 -13.58 12.77
CA ALA A 81 -9.77 -14.66 12.01
C ALA A 81 -8.94 -14.12 10.84
N ARG A 82 -9.47 -13.14 10.10
CA ARG A 82 -8.72 -12.45 9.02
C ARG A 82 -7.47 -11.73 9.55
N LEU A 83 -7.58 -11.08 10.72
CA LEU A 83 -6.46 -10.39 11.35
C LEU A 83 -5.35 -11.36 11.69
N ASP A 84 -5.70 -12.46 12.36
CA ASP A 84 -4.74 -13.42 12.87
C ASP A 84 -3.98 -14.09 11.71
N SER A 85 -4.67 -14.48 10.63
CA SER A 85 -4.03 -15.07 9.44
C SER A 85 -3.14 -14.09 8.67
N LEU A 86 -3.59 -12.86 8.44
CA LEU A 86 -2.77 -11.83 7.79
C LEU A 86 -1.53 -11.50 8.63
N LEU A 87 -1.69 -11.40 9.95
CA LEU A 87 -0.60 -11.10 10.86
C LEU A 87 0.45 -12.22 10.84
N ASP A 88 0.02 -13.47 10.90
CA ASP A 88 0.94 -14.62 10.87
C ASP A 88 1.72 -14.68 9.56
N ALA A 89 1.06 -14.47 8.42
CA ALA A 89 1.73 -14.38 7.12
C ALA A 89 2.71 -13.20 7.03
N CYS A 90 2.30 -12.03 7.52
CA CYS A 90 3.15 -10.84 7.53
C CYS A 90 4.40 -11.01 8.40
N LEU A 91 4.26 -11.59 9.60
CA LEU A 91 5.40 -11.84 10.49
C LEU A 91 6.36 -12.88 9.89
N ALA A 92 5.84 -13.89 9.20
CA ALA A 92 6.65 -14.88 8.52
C ALA A 92 7.46 -14.29 7.35
N SER A 93 6.86 -13.39 6.55
CA SER A 93 7.51 -12.83 5.36
C SER A 93 8.41 -11.63 5.63
N PHE A 94 7.98 -10.70 6.49
CA PHE A 94 8.58 -9.38 6.62
C PHE A 94 9.34 -9.17 7.93
N PHE A 95 9.42 -10.17 8.80
CA PHE A 95 10.18 -10.11 10.05
C PHE A 95 11.15 -11.29 10.21
N PRO A 96 12.05 -11.55 9.22
CA PRO A 96 13.12 -12.51 9.41
C PRO A 96 13.93 -12.12 10.66
N GLU A 97 14.20 -13.10 11.52
CA GLU A 97 14.87 -12.86 12.82
C GLU A 97 14.14 -11.86 13.73
N GLN A 98 12.85 -11.60 13.49
CA GLN A 98 12.04 -10.56 14.11
C GLN A 98 12.49 -9.11 13.81
N ILE A 99 13.19 -8.88 12.70
CA ILE A 99 13.60 -7.55 12.22
C ILE A 99 12.86 -7.24 10.92
N ALA A 100 12.23 -6.07 10.83
CA ALA A 100 11.50 -5.65 9.65
C ALA A 100 12.39 -5.60 8.39
N TYR A 101 11.93 -6.26 7.31
CA TYR A 101 12.72 -6.51 6.11
C TYR A 101 11.87 -6.43 4.83
N GLU A 102 12.35 -5.77 3.78
CA GLU A 102 11.68 -5.70 2.48
C GLU A 102 12.09 -6.82 1.53
N LEU A 103 11.28 -7.88 1.54
CA LEU A 103 11.44 -9.09 0.72
C LEU A 103 11.66 -8.79 -0.77
N SER A 104 10.99 -7.78 -1.31
CA SER A 104 11.04 -7.43 -2.73
C SER A 104 12.36 -6.83 -3.19
N CYS A 105 13.19 -6.30 -2.29
CA CYS A 105 14.35 -5.52 -2.72
C CYS A 105 15.58 -5.57 -1.81
N GLU A 106 15.42 -5.80 -0.51
CA GLU A 106 16.50 -5.62 0.47
C GLU A 106 17.63 -6.65 0.31
N PHE A 107 17.34 -7.81 -0.30
CA PHE A 107 18.32 -8.86 -0.58
C PHE A 107 19.49 -8.40 -1.46
N ALA A 108 19.30 -7.32 -2.22
CA ALA A 108 20.33 -6.80 -3.12
C ALA A 108 21.40 -5.97 -2.41
N LEU A 109 21.17 -5.56 -1.15
CA LEU A 109 22.07 -4.70 -0.37
C LEU A 109 22.54 -3.44 -1.13
N GLY A 110 21.64 -2.88 -1.94
CA GLY A 110 21.89 -1.76 -2.83
C GLY A 110 21.78 -2.12 -4.31
N GLY A 111 22.34 -1.27 -5.18
CA GLY A 111 22.27 -1.46 -6.64
C GLY A 111 21.00 -0.89 -7.27
N GLY A 112 20.19 -0.16 -6.51
CA GLY A 112 18.96 0.48 -6.97
C GLY A 112 17.82 -0.48 -7.25
N VAL A 113 17.81 -1.65 -6.60
CA VAL A 113 16.65 -2.57 -6.60
C VAL A 113 15.55 -1.98 -5.72
N CYS A 114 15.88 -1.56 -4.50
CA CYS A 114 14.97 -0.77 -3.69
C CYS A 114 14.78 0.60 -4.33
N LYS A 115 13.53 0.96 -4.64
CA LYS A 115 13.19 2.28 -5.16
C LYS A 115 12.90 3.23 -4.02
N THR A 116 12.97 4.53 -4.28
CA THR A 116 12.73 5.60 -3.30
C THR A 116 11.49 5.36 -2.44
N ASP A 117 10.39 4.89 -3.03
CA ASP A 117 9.15 4.63 -2.30
C ASP A 117 9.30 3.45 -1.32
N MET A 118 9.96 2.37 -1.76
CA MET A 118 10.17 1.14 -0.97
C MET A 118 10.99 1.37 0.30
N LEU A 119 11.86 2.38 0.28
CA LEU A 119 12.70 2.78 1.41
C LEU A 119 11.91 3.41 2.57
N SER A 120 10.58 3.49 2.45
CA SER A 120 9.67 3.96 3.50
C SER A 120 8.68 2.91 4.02
N TYR A 121 8.67 1.71 3.43
CA TYR A 121 7.59 0.76 3.65
C TYR A 121 7.67 0.11 5.04
N LYS A 122 8.87 -0.28 5.49
CA LYS A 122 9.04 -0.92 6.80
C LYS A 122 8.72 0.04 7.96
N GLY A 123 8.91 1.35 7.79
CA GLY A 123 8.49 2.35 8.77
C GLY A 123 6.97 2.45 8.90
N TYR A 124 6.23 2.36 7.80
CA TYR A 124 4.77 2.28 7.86
C TYR A 124 4.31 1.00 8.55
N LEU A 125 4.89 -0.14 8.15
CA LEU A 125 4.58 -1.45 8.71
C LEU A 125 4.71 -1.46 10.23
N VAL A 126 5.87 -1.06 10.79
CA VAL A 126 6.09 -1.09 12.24
C VAL A 126 5.17 -0.14 13.01
N ARG A 127 4.89 1.06 12.46
CA ARG A 127 3.94 2.00 13.08
C ARG A 127 2.51 1.48 13.08
N TRP A 128 2.08 0.89 11.97
CA TRP A 128 0.74 0.34 11.84
C TRP A 128 0.54 -0.87 12.75
N LEU A 129 1.53 -1.77 12.81
CA LEU A 129 1.51 -2.90 13.74
C LEU A 129 1.50 -2.43 15.21
N GLY A 130 2.25 -1.38 15.56
CA GLY A 130 2.15 -0.74 16.86
C GLY A 130 0.70 -0.38 17.20
N VAL A 131 0.03 0.37 16.32
CA VAL A 131 -1.39 0.74 16.53
C VAL A 131 -2.31 -0.49 16.60
N VAL A 132 -2.03 -1.55 15.84
CA VAL A 132 -2.81 -2.80 15.88
C VAL A 132 -2.81 -3.40 17.29
N THR A 133 -1.70 -3.33 18.03
CA THR A 133 -1.64 -3.80 19.43
C THR A 133 -2.62 -3.08 20.35
N GLN A 134 -2.96 -1.82 20.04
CA GLN A 134 -3.87 -1.01 20.85
C GLN A 134 -5.35 -1.29 20.51
N VAL A 135 -5.68 -1.52 19.24
CA VAL A 135 -7.07 -1.75 18.80
C VAL A 135 -7.45 -3.24 18.75
N ALA A 136 -6.47 -4.14 18.73
CA ALA A 136 -6.65 -5.59 18.81
C ALA A 136 -5.64 -6.19 19.82
N PRO A 137 -5.84 -6.00 21.14
CA PRO A 137 -4.84 -6.33 22.16
C PRO A 137 -4.39 -7.79 22.20
N HIS A 138 -5.20 -8.73 21.70
CA HIS A 138 -4.82 -10.14 21.62
C HIS A 138 -3.62 -10.40 20.69
N THR A 139 -3.28 -9.45 19.82
CA THR A 139 -2.13 -9.52 18.91
C THR A 139 -0.82 -9.04 19.53
N ALA A 140 -0.86 -8.35 20.67
CA ALA A 140 0.30 -7.67 21.25
C ALA A 140 1.48 -8.63 21.51
N ALA A 141 1.20 -9.84 22.01
CA ALA A 141 2.24 -10.84 22.28
C ALA A 141 3.02 -11.27 21.02
N LYS A 142 2.40 -11.20 19.83
CA LYS A 142 3.06 -11.52 18.54
C LYS A 142 3.84 -10.31 17.98
N ILE A 143 3.38 -9.09 18.26
CA ILE A 143 3.87 -7.87 17.60
C ILE A 143 4.97 -7.15 18.39
N LEU A 144 4.85 -7.04 19.72
CA LEU A 144 5.75 -6.17 20.51
C LEU A 144 7.21 -6.62 20.46
N GLY A 145 7.48 -7.93 20.42
CA GLY A 145 8.82 -8.48 20.26
C GLY A 145 9.49 -8.04 18.95
N PRO A 146 8.86 -8.34 17.78
CA PRO A 146 9.33 -7.85 16.49
C PRO A 146 9.48 -6.33 16.37
N LEU A 147 8.57 -5.54 16.96
CA LEU A 147 8.72 -4.08 16.97
C LEU A 147 9.97 -3.63 17.73
N ARG A 148 10.21 -4.19 18.92
CA ARG A 148 11.39 -3.86 19.73
C ARG A 148 12.69 -4.26 19.03
N ARG A 149 12.76 -5.49 18.51
CA ARG A 149 13.92 -5.99 17.75
C ARG A 149 14.20 -5.15 16.51
N SER A 150 13.16 -4.75 15.77
CA SER A 150 13.29 -3.87 14.62
C SER A 150 13.82 -2.48 15.00
N GLY A 151 13.28 -1.86 16.06
CA GLY A 151 13.74 -0.55 16.55
C GLY A 151 15.20 -0.57 17.03
N GLU A 152 15.61 -1.63 17.73
CA GLU A 152 17.01 -1.83 18.16
C GLU A 152 17.96 -2.02 16.98
N ALA A 153 17.59 -2.85 16.00
CA ALA A 153 18.39 -3.08 14.79
C ALA A 153 18.50 -1.81 13.94
N ALA A 154 17.38 -1.11 13.75
CA ALA A 154 17.28 0.17 13.05
C ALA A 154 18.23 1.21 13.67
N ALA A 155 18.21 1.38 14.99
CA ALA A 155 19.07 2.34 15.68
C ALA A 155 20.55 1.93 15.66
N ARG A 156 20.85 0.62 15.76
CA ARG A 156 22.22 0.09 15.82
C ARG A 156 23.05 0.43 14.58
N GLN A 157 22.43 0.41 13.40
CA GLN A 157 23.12 0.71 12.13
C GLN A 157 23.24 2.21 11.83
N CYS A 158 22.62 3.09 12.63
CA CYS A 158 22.71 4.54 12.47
C CYS A 158 24.04 5.09 13.00
N THR A 159 25.13 4.77 12.32
CA THR A 159 26.50 5.16 12.69
C THR A 159 27.21 5.91 11.57
N GLY A 160 26.49 6.27 10.51
CA GLY A 160 27.06 6.71 9.25
C GLY A 160 27.29 8.21 9.10
N GLY A 161 27.93 8.52 7.97
CA GLY A 161 28.11 9.87 7.43
C GLY A 161 28.86 10.84 8.33
N ALA A 162 28.82 12.13 7.98
CA ALA A 162 29.63 13.16 8.65
C ALA A 162 29.18 13.41 10.10
N SER A 163 27.93 13.10 10.40
CA SER A 163 27.36 13.25 11.75
C SER A 163 27.64 12.07 12.68
N GLY A 164 28.14 10.94 12.15
CA GLY A 164 28.32 9.69 12.91
C GLY A 164 27.00 9.05 13.37
N ARG A 165 25.86 9.49 12.82
CA ARG A 165 24.51 9.04 13.20
C ARG A 165 23.54 8.95 12.01
N GLU A 166 24.04 9.05 10.77
CA GLU A 166 23.20 8.83 9.61
C GLU A 166 22.77 7.35 9.55
N CYS A 167 21.54 7.14 9.09
CA CYS A 167 20.88 5.84 9.06
C CYS A 167 20.79 5.33 7.63
N GLY A 168 21.03 4.04 7.43
CA GLY A 168 20.72 3.30 6.21
C GLY A 168 19.44 2.47 6.34
N PHE A 169 19.18 1.67 5.31
CA PHE A 169 17.96 0.86 5.18
C PHE A 169 18.08 -0.58 5.69
N TYR A 170 19.29 -1.14 5.64
CA TYR A 170 19.55 -2.58 5.74
C TYR A 170 19.77 -3.02 7.20
N TRP A 171 18.70 -3.05 7.98
CA TRP A 171 18.77 -3.23 9.44
C TRP A 171 19.29 -4.61 9.86
N THR A 172 18.99 -5.65 9.07
CA THR A 172 19.45 -7.02 9.32
C THR A 172 20.96 -7.18 9.19
N GLU A 173 21.63 -6.30 8.43
CA GLU A 173 23.08 -6.35 8.25
C GLU A 173 23.87 -5.85 9.46
N GLY A 174 23.20 -5.14 10.38
CA GLY A 174 23.82 -4.62 11.60
C GLY A 174 24.94 -3.58 11.38
N LYS A 175 25.08 -3.04 10.17
CA LYS A 175 26.08 -2.04 9.80
C LYS A 175 25.45 -0.93 8.94
N PHE A 176 25.99 0.28 9.04
CA PHE A 176 25.61 1.38 8.17
C PHE A 176 25.93 1.05 6.71
N ILE A 177 24.94 1.22 5.83
CA ILE A 177 25.11 1.21 4.38
C ILE A 177 24.60 2.55 3.87
N ASP A 178 25.45 3.24 3.12
CA ASP A 178 25.20 4.61 2.65
C ASP A 178 24.00 4.65 1.68
N PRO A 179 22.97 5.50 1.93
CA PRO A 179 21.79 5.63 1.06
C PRO A 179 22.07 5.86 -0.43
N SER A 180 23.26 6.34 -0.78
CA SER A 180 23.69 6.49 -2.18
C SER A 180 23.71 5.18 -2.96
N VAL A 181 23.81 4.01 -2.30
CA VAL A 181 23.72 2.69 -2.97
C VAL A 181 22.35 2.45 -3.62
N ASP A 182 21.31 3.09 -3.09
CA ASP A 182 19.93 3.07 -3.61
C ASP A 182 19.57 4.36 -4.36
N LYS A 183 20.58 5.19 -4.66
CA LYS A 183 20.45 6.43 -5.45
C LYS A 183 19.52 7.46 -4.80
N THR A 184 19.50 7.52 -3.47
CA THR A 184 18.74 8.53 -2.71
C THR A 184 19.65 9.30 -1.75
N SER A 185 19.07 10.30 -1.08
CA SER A 185 19.75 11.07 -0.03
C SER A 185 19.52 10.53 1.39
N GLY A 186 18.77 9.43 1.58
CA GLY A 186 18.53 8.85 2.91
C GLY A 186 17.24 9.27 3.62
N ALA A 187 16.32 9.96 2.95
CA ALA A 187 15.11 10.47 3.59
C ALA A 187 14.11 9.37 3.99
N GLY A 188 13.96 8.33 3.16
CA GLY A 188 13.09 7.19 3.46
C GLY A 188 13.64 6.39 4.64
N GLU A 189 14.93 6.11 4.60
CA GLU A 189 15.70 5.39 5.61
C GLU A 189 15.61 6.10 6.97
N ALA A 190 15.81 7.42 7.00
CA ALA A 190 15.67 8.20 8.21
C ALA A 190 14.23 8.19 8.77
N MET A 191 13.22 8.26 7.89
CA MET A 191 11.81 8.17 8.28
C MET A 191 11.46 6.78 8.84
N ASP A 192 12.02 5.72 8.27
CA ASP A 192 11.78 4.34 8.72
C ASP A 192 12.41 4.08 10.08
N VAL A 193 13.64 4.56 10.33
CA VAL A 193 14.24 4.47 11.66
C VAL A 193 13.44 5.29 12.68
N LEU A 194 13.05 6.52 12.33
CA LEU A 194 12.21 7.35 13.21
C LEU A 194 10.91 6.62 13.58
N ALA A 195 10.27 6.00 12.59
CA ALA A 195 9.06 5.22 12.77
C ALA A 195 9.27 4.01 13.68
N ALA A 196 10.33 3.22 13.47
CA ALA A 196 10.64 2.04 14.26
C ALA A 196 10.95 2.40 15.72
N VAL A 197 11.83 3.38 15.94
CA VAL A 197 12.23 3.80 17.30
C VAL A 197 11.05 4.40 18.05
N SER A 198 10.25 5.26 17.41
CA SER A 198 9.07 5.86 18.05
C SER A 198 8.01 4.82 18.41
N SER A 199 7.85 3.78 17.59
CA SER A 199 6.85 2.73 17.82
C SER A 199 7.20 1.81 18.99
N MET A 200 8.43 1.84 19.50
CA MET A 200 8.78 1.13 20.74
C MET A 200 8.10 1.71 21.98
N LEU A 201 7.58 2.94 21.90
CA LEU A 201 6.87 3.63 22.97
C LEU A 201 5.35 3.37 22.93
N ILE A 202 4.88 2.42 22.12
CA ILE A 202 3.44 2.23 21.87
C ILE A 202 2.65 1.84 23.13
N GLU A 203 3.30 1.19 24.09
CA GLU A 203 2.70 0.79 25.37
C GLU A 203 2.49 1.99 26.31
N ASP A 204 3.24 3.08 26.12
CA ASP A 204 3.20 4.29 26.96
C ASP A 204 2.27 5.38 26.42
N VAL A 205 1.60 5.13 25.29
CA VAL A 205 0.73 6.11 24.63
C VAL A 205 -0.71 5.62 24.55
N ALA A 206 -1.65 6.56 24.55
CA ALA A 206 -3.07 6.26 24.44
C ALA A 206 -3.43 5.61 23.09
N PRO A 207 -4.48 4.76 23.05
CA PRO A 207 -5.00 4.22 21.80
C PRO A 207 -5.57 5.34 20.90
N PRO A 208 -5.80 5.06 19.60
CA PRO A 208 -6.47 6.02 18.73
C PRO A 208 -7.83 6.41 19.31
N VAL A 209 -8.06 7.71 19.45
CA VAL A 209 -9.32 8.26 19.96
C VAL A 209 -10.46 8.11 18.95
N THR A 210 -11.69 8.24 19.42
CA THR A 210 -12.94 8.36 18.64
C THR A 210 -13.52 9.76 18.81
N ASN A 211 -14.65 10.06 18.16
CA ASN A 211 -15.44 11.27 18.43
C ASN A 211 -15.84 11.41 19.91
N ASP A 212 -16.07 10.30 20.61
CA ASP A 212 -16.55 10.28 21.99
C ASP A 212 -15.42 10.12 23.03
N THR A 213 -14.21 9.72 22.60
CA THR A 213 -13.09 9.40 23.50
C THR A 213 -11.90 10.36 23.39
N GLY A 214 -12.16 11.64 23.10
CA GLY A 214 -11.15 12.69 23.09
C GLY A 214 -10.71 13.17 21.71
N GLY A 215 -11.39 12.73 20.64
CA GLY A 215 -11.23 13.31 19.31
C GLY A 215 -11.68 14.77 19.27
N THR A 216 -10.77 15.68 18.91
CA THR A 216 -11.06 17.13 18.85
C THR A 216 -11.35 17.64 17.44
N SER A 217 -11.06 16.82 16.41
CA SER A 217 -11.33 17.16 15.01
C SER A 217 -12.82 17.15 14.72
N ARG A 218 -13.26 18.04 13.81
CA ARG A 218 -14.67 18.12 13.37
C ARG A 218 -14.82 17.56 11.96
N GLY A 219 -15.83 16.74 11.76
CA GLY A 219 -16.19 16.24 10.42
C GLY A 219 -16.89 17.33 9.58
N ASP A 220 -16.94 17.08 8.27
CA ASP A 220 -17.75 17.84 7.32
C ASP A 220 -18.63 16.83 6.54
N PRO A 221 -19.97 16.87 6.65
CA PRO A 221 -20.84 15.96 5.92
C PRO A 221 -20.80 16.17 4.40
N ASN A 222 -20.25 17.29 3.93
CA ASN A 222 -20.01 17.58 2.51
C ASN A 222 -18.56 17.34 2.09
N ALA A 223 -17.73 16.72 2.93
CA ALA A 223 -16.36 16.36 2.56
C ALA A 223 -16.38 15.40 1.35
N GLY A 224 -15.75 15.82 0.25
CA GLY A 224 -15.80 15.10 -1.03
C GLY A 224 -16.88 15.60 -2.01
N GLY A 225 -17.77 16.50 -1.58
CA GLY A 225 -18.67 17.28 -2.45
C GLY A 225 -19.97 16.60 -2.89
N ARG A 226 -20.67 17.23 -3.86
CA ARG A 226 -21.95 16.76 -4.45
C ARG A 226 -21.78 15.67 -5.51
N ASP A 227 -20.54 15.42 -5.94
CA ASP A 227 -20.19 14.43 -6.95
C ASP A 227 -19.64 13.21 -6.22
N ASN A 228 -20.36 12.10 -6.27
CA ASN A 228 -19.95 10.83 -5.66
C ASN A 228 -18.84 10.12 -6.46
N GLY A 229 -18.33 10.73 -7.54
CA GLY A 229 -17.32 10.16 -8.44
C GLY A 229 -17.85 9.00 -9.30
N GLU A 230 -19.06 8.50 -9.00
CA GLU A 230 -19.76 7.49 -9.77
C GLU A 230 -20.56 8.19 -10.87
N ARG A 231 -19.90 8.52 -11.98
CA ARG A 231 -20.62 8.95 -13.19
C ARG A 231 -21.32 7.73 -13.78
N PRO A 232 -22.66 7.69 -13.86
CA PRO A 232 -23.33 6.60 -14.55
C PRO A 232 -22.82 6.56 -15.99
N VAL A 233 -22.27 5.42 -16.38
CA VAL A 233 -21.79 5.21 -17.75
C VAL A 233 -22.99 5.36 -18.67
N LYS A 234 -23.02 6.44 -19.46
CA LYS A 234 -24.12 6.64 -20.42
C LYS A 234 -24.08 5.50 -21.43
N PRO A 235 -25.21 4.81 -21.69
CA PRO A 235 -25.25 3.79 -22.73
C PRO A 235 -24.80 4.36 -24.07
N VAL A 236 -23.92 3.66 -24.78
CA VAL A 236 -23.49 4.05 -26.13
C VAL A 236 -24.70 4.03 -27.05
N THR A 237 -25.06 5.18 -27.61
CA THR A 237 -26.23 5.31 -28.48
C THR A 237 -25.93 4.83 -29.90
N ALA A 238 -26.98 4.62 -30.71
CA ALA A 238 -26.80 4.35 -32.14
C ALA A 238 -26.07 5.51 -32.86
N GLY A 239 -26.30 6.76 -32.42
CA GLY A 239 -25.61 7.94 -32.94
C GLY A 239 -24.12 7.92 -32.64
N ASP A 240 -23.72 7.53 -31.43
CA ASP A 240 -22.30 7.41 -31.05
C ASP A 240 -21.58 6.36 -31.91
N LYS A 241 -22.22 5.21 -32.15
CA LYS A 241 -21.68 4.15 -33.02
C LYS A 241 -21.54 4.62 -34.47
N ALA A 242 -22.55 5.32 -34.99
CA ALA A 242 -22.53 5.85 -36.35
C ALA A 242 -21.44 6.92 -36.52
N GLY A 243 -21.33 7.85 -35.56
CA GLY A 243 -20.30 8.88 -35.56
C GLY A 243 -18.89 8.30 -35.49
N ALA A 244 -18.66 7.33 -34.61
CA ALA A 244 -17.39 6.62 -34.51
C ALA A 244 -17.04 5.91 -35.83
N ALA A 245 -17.99 5.18 -36.43
CA ALA A 245 -17.78 4.49 -37.70
C ALA A 245 -17.44 5.44 -38.85
N ILE A 246 -18.15 6.56 -38.98
CA ILE A 246 -17.87 7.58 -40.00
C ILE A 246 -16.46 8.15 -39.82
N LEU A 247 -16.09 8.49 -38.59
CA LEU A 247 -14.77 9.05 -38.29
C LEU A 247 -13.65 8.06 -38.63
N THR A 248 -13.82 6.79 -38.26
CA THR A 248 -12.89 5.71 -38.61
C THR A 248 -12.76 5.54 -40.12
N ILE A 249 -13.87 5.54 -40.85
CA ILE A 249 -13.86 5.44 -42.32
C ILE A 249 -13.11 6.62 -42.93
N LEU A 250 -13.38 7.85 -42.50
CA LEU A 250 -12.72 9.05 -43.02
C LEU A 250 -11.21 9.02 -42.77
N LEU A 251 -10.78 8.58 -41.58
CA LEU A 251 -9.36 8.44 -41.26
C LEU A 251 -8.68 7.37 -42.12
N LEU A 252 -9.33 6.22 -42.31
CA LEU A 252 -8.80 5.15 -43.16
C LEU A 252 -8.73 5.57 -44.63
N VAL A 253 -9.79 6.21 -45.15
CA VAL A 253 -9.81 6.74 -46.52
C VAL A 253 -8.72 7.79 -46.68
N GLY A 254 -8.59 8.74 -45.74
CA GLY A 254 -7.54 9.75 -45.78
C GLY A 254 -6.14 9.15 -45.77
N ALA A 255 -5.88 8.16 -44.89
CA ALA A 255 -4.60 7.46 -44.83
C ALA A 255 -4.30 6.70 -46.13
N VAL A 256 -5.27 6.00 -46.71
CA VAL A 256 -5.13 5.30 -47.98
C VAL A 256 -4.90 6.28 -49.13
N SER A 257 -5.66 7.39 -49.19
CA SER A 257 -5.49 8.43 -50.21
C SER A 257 -4.10 9.07 -50.13
N LEU A 258 -3.60 9.37 -48.93
CA LEU A 258 -2.24 9.86 -48.72
C LEU A 258 -1.19 8.83 -49.17
N PHE A 259 -1.38 7.56 -48.84
CA PHE A 259 -0.48 6.48 -49.24
C PHE A 259 -0.43 6.31 -50.76
N VAL A 260 -1.59 6.35 -51.42
CA VAL A 260 -1.70 6.31 -52.90
C VAL A 260 -1.04 7.54 -53.51
N TRP A 261 -1.27 8.73 -52.96
CA TRP A 261 -0.65 9.96 -53.45
C TRP A 261 0.89 9.85 -53.42
N MET A 262 1.46 9.48 -52.27
CA MET A 262 2.91 9.34 -52.12
C MET A 262 3.48 8.23 -53.03
N SER A 263 2.75 7.13 -53.23
CA SER A 263 3.27 5.96 -53.96
C SER A 263 3.19 6.11 -55.47
N PHE A 264 2.23 6.89 -55.98
CA PHE A 264 1.95 6.98 -57.43
C PHE A 264 2.18 8.37 -58.03
N PHE A 265 2.34 9.40 -57.20
CA PHE A 265 2.48 10.79 -57.66
C PHE A 265 3.73 11.49 -57.11
N ASP A 266 4.75 10.73 -56.71
CA ASP A 266 6.06 11.31 -56.43
C ASP A 266 6.63 11.89 -57.75
N PRO A 267 6.90 13.21 -57.85
CA PRO A 267 7.50 13.75 -59.05
C PRO A 267 8.90 13.13 -59.15
N MET A 268 9.14 12.39 -60.24
CA MET A 268 10.49 11.98 -60.62
C MET A 268 11.38 13.23 -60.54
N VAL A 269 12.24 13.27 -59.53
CA VAL A 269 13.28 14.28 -59.40
C VAL A 269 14.16 14.11 -60.64
N SER A 270 13.98 15.00 -61.61
CA SER A 270 14.88 15.18 -62.75
C SER A 270 16.17 15.85 -62.31
#